data_AF-A0A935RN59-F1
#
_entry.id   AF-A0A935RN59-F1
#
_cell.length_a   1.000
_cell.length_b   1.000
_cell.length_c   1.000
_cell.angle_alpha   90.00
_cell.angle_beta   90.00
_cell.angle_gamma   90.00
#
_symmetry.space_group_name_H-M   'P 1'
#
loop_
_entity.id
_entity.type
_entity.pdbx_description
1 polymer ?
#
loop_
_entity_poly.entity_id
_entity_poly.type
_entity_poly.pdbx_seq_one_letter_code
_entity_poly.pdbx_strand_id
1 'polypeptide(L)'
;MRPRFELLAASDYIWQMRFLLAIAVIFTALSFNSFSQTSRAEKVELGSNTAKNGFKNEDEIRDKFNNWKTDSEARIWLGAMGFKLTEVEAVAATKPHGEKADVEIVVTTKTGERKEGISIKLVSSPNGFNQIDKRWLAHYVKMWKIPADVEAALKLFVGETPPTKAGRSADRMFLNELDAATQKAVIDFFTANKDMIVSDLFSGDGIHAAGWMMVALKSSEKPRWVLRNDEYAMKFFSSGPVEMTRNGNLKIGRITVQRKGGDGGRDSAKMLQFKINPALLFEGK
;
A
#
# COMPACT_ATOMS: atom_id res chain seq x y z
N MET A 1 74.30 34.40 -39.10
CA MET A 1 73.89 34.70 -37.70
C MET A 1 72.38 34.60 -37.64
N ARG A 2 71.84 33.77 -36.75
CA ARG A 2 70.42 33.37 -36.70
C ARG A 2 69.50 34.50 -36.20
N PRO A 3 68.22 34.53 -36.58
CA PRO A 3 67.30 35.59 -36.22
C PRO A 3 66.77 35.46 -34.79
N ARG A 4 66.44 36.62 -34.22
CA ARG A 4 65.89 36.86 -32.89
C ARG A 4 64.43 36.38 -32.85
N PHE A 5 64.12 35.40 -32.01
CA PHE A 5 62.74 35.02 -31.69
C PHE A 5 62.24 35.94 -30.56
N GLU A 6 61.24 36.76 -30.87
CA GLU A 6 60.39 37.43 -29.87
C GLU A 6 59.38 36.42 -29.33
N LEU A 7 59.43 36.17 -28.02
CA LEU A 7 58.39 35.48 -27.28
C LEU A 7 57.27 36.49 -26.96
N LEU A 8 56.27 36.57 -27.84
CA LEU A 8 55.01 37.25 -27.56
C LEU A 8 54.05 36.28 -26.85
N ALA A 9 53.87 36.54 -25.55
CA ALA A 9 52.68 36.32 -24.73
C ALA A 9 51.77 35.10 -25.06
N ALA A 10 52.10 33.96 -24.48
CA ALA A 10 51.17 32.82 -24.32
C ALA A 10 50.10 33.06 -23.21
N SER A 11 49.89 34.30 -22.75
CA SER A 11 48.97 34.63 -21.65
C SER A 11 47.55 34.95 -22.10
N ASP A 12 47.35 35.35 -23.35
CA ASP A 12 46.07 35.99 -23.74
C ASP A 12 45.07 35.01 -24.38
N TYR A 13 45.54 33.87 -24.91
CA TYR A 13 44.67 32.81 -25.43
C TYR A 13 44.01 31.95 -24.35
N ILE A 14 44.64 31.85 -23.16
CA ILE A 14 44.14 31.04 -22.04
C ILE A 14 42.96 31.74 -21.34
N TRP A 15 42.89 33.08 -21.41
CA TRP A 15 41.78 33.85 -20.84
C TRP A 15 40.51 33.81 -21.70
N GLN A 16 40.62 33.82 -23.04
CA GLN A 16 39.43 33.74 -23.90
C GLN A 16 38.79 32.33 -23.96
N MET A 17 39.58 31.25 -23.86
CA MET A 17 39.03 29.89 -23.79
C MET A 17 38.37 29.56 -22.44
N ARG A 18 38.76 30.24 -21.35
CA ARG A 18 38.12 30.05 -20.03
C ARG A 18 36.79 30.78 -19.89
N PHE A 19 36.55 31.83 -20.68
CA PHE A 19 35.27 32.55 -20.66
C PHE A 19 34.17 31.83 -21.46
N LEU A 20 34.53 31.17 -22.57
CA LEU A 20 33.58 30.37 -23.37
C LEU A 20 33.18 29.05 -22.69
N LEU A 21 34.08 28.41 -21.93
CA LEU A 21 33.71 27.21 -21.15
C LEU A 21 32.82 27.55 -19.93
N ALA A 22 32.96 28.73 -19.33
CA ALA A 22 32.13 29.14 -18.21
C ALA A 22 30.67 29.42 -18.62
N ILE A 23 30.44 29.95 -19.83
CA ILE A 23 29.08 30.23 -20.33
C ILE A 23 28.38 28.93 -20.79
N ALA A 24 29.12 27.95 -21.34
CA ALA A 24 28.55 26.64 -21.70
C ALA A 24 28.17 25.78 -20.48
N VAL A 25 28.88 25.92 -19.35
CA VAL A 25 28.54 25.23 -18.08
C VAL A 25 27.36 25.90 -17.37
N ILE A 26 27.18 27.22 -17.53
CA ILE A 26 26.02 27.93 -16.97
C ILE A 26 24.73 27.65 -17.78
N PHE A 27 24.83 27.43 -19.10
CA PHE A 27 23.66 27.06 -19.91
C PHE A 27 23.28 25.56 -19.85
N THR A 28 24.18 24.67 -19.43
CA THR A 28 23.84 23.25 -19.21
C THR A 28 23.31 22.96 -17.81
N ALA A 29 23.54 23.86 -16.84
CA ALA A 29 23.00 23.74 -15.48
C ALA A 29 21.52 24.16 -15.36
N LEU A 30 20.93 24.79 -16.38
CA LEU A 30 19.54 25.27 -16.36
C LEU A 30 18.52 24.29 -16.97
N SER A 31 18.93 23.12 -17.43
CA SER A 31 18.02 22.14 -18.07
C SER A 31 17.81 20.83 -17.29
N PHE A 32 18.38 20.69 -16.09
CA PHE A 32 18.33 19.43 -15.33
C PHE A 32 17.68 19.53 -13.93
N ASN A 33 16.80 20.50 -13.70
CA ASN A 33 15.99 20.57 -12.46
C ASN A 33 14.49 20.60 -12.74
N SER A 34 14.04 19.84 -13.72
CA SER A 34 12.62 19.52 -13.91
C SER A 34 12.35 18.05 -13.66
N PHE A 35 13.02 17.44 -12.67
CA PHE A 35 12.61 16.14 -12.16
C PHE A 35 11.44 16.34 -11.18
N SER A 36 10.24 16.34 -11.77
CA SER A 36 8.90 16.31 -11.18
C SER A 36 8.81 16.37 -9.64
N GLN A 37 8.65 17.57 -9.10
CA GLN A 37 7.91 17.73 -7.85
C GLN A 37 6.43 17.83 -8.21
N THR A 38 5.73 16.70 -8.23
CA THR A 38 4.27 16.66 -8.37
C THR A 38 3.63 17.57 -7.32
N SER A 39 2.82 18.53 -7.76
CA SER A 39 2.23 19.56 -6.90
C SER A 39 1.27 18.95 -5.88
N ARG A 40 1.02 19.66 -4.78
CA ARG A 40 0.06 19.22 -3.75
C ARG A 40 -1.34 18.98 -4.35
N ALA A 41 -1.75 19.80 -5.30
CA ALA A 41 -3.03 19.67 -5.98
C ALA A 41 -3.09 18.38 -6.82
N GLU A 42 -2.05 18.11 -7.61
CA GLU A 42 -1.93 16.88 -8.40
C GLU A 42 -1.95 15.62 -7.52
N LYS A 43 -1.31 15.64 -6.34
CA LYS A 43 -1.36 14.52 -5.38
C LYS A 43 -2.76 14.31 -4.79
N VAL A 44 -3.50 15.38 -4.53
CA VAL A 44 -4.89 15.31 -4.04
C VAL A 44 -5.81 14.76 -5.13
N GLU A 45 -5.66 15.25 -6.36
CA GLU A 45 -6.43 14.78 -7.51
C GLU A 45 -6.15 13.31 -7.80
N LEU A 46 -4.88 12.89 -7.81
CA LEU A 46 -4.48 11.51 -7.98
C LEU A 46 -5.09 10.59 -6.91
N GLY A 47 -5.06 11.02 -5.64
CA GLY A 47 -5.70 10.29 -4.54
C GLY A 47 -7.21 10.17 -4.70
N SER A 48 -7.88 11.25 -5.13
CA SER A 48 -9.32 11.28 -5.42
C SER A 48 -9.69 10.36 -6.58
N ASN A 49 -8.95 10.42 -7.68
CA ASN A 49 -9.15 9.55 -8.84
C ASN A 49 -8.91 8.08 -8.50
N THR A 50 -7.89 7.79 -7.68
CA THR A 50 -7.63 6.43 -7.16
C THR A 50 -8.83 5.89 -6.38
N ALA A 51 -9.42 6.69 -5.48
CA ALA A 51 -10.60 6.29 -4.71
C ALA A 51 -11.83 6.06 -5.61
N LYS A 52 -12.12 6.99 -6.53
CA LYS A 52 -13.23 6.86 -7.49
C LYS A 52 -13.11 5.60 -8.35
N ASN A 53 -11.90 5.28 -8.81
CA ASN A 53 -11.67 4.09 -9.62
C ASN A 53 -11.85 2.79 -8.82
N GLY A 54 -11.53 2.80 -7.52
CA GLY A 54 -11.88 1.70 -6.60
C GLY A 54 -13.38 1.43 -6.58
N PHE A 55 -14.20 2.46 -6.34
CA PHE A 55 -15.66 2.32 -6.29
C PHE A 55 -16.26 1.83 -7.61
N LYS A 56 -15.79 2.38 -8.75
CA LYS A 56 -16.22 1.92 -10.08
C LYS A 56 -15.87 0.45 -10.32
N ASN A 57 -14.72 0.01 -9.83
CA ASN A 57 -14.29 -1.39 -9.95
C ASN A 57 -15.18 -2.32 -9.11
N GLU A 58 -15.61 -1.89 -7.93
CA GLU A 58 -16.59 -2.64 -7.13
C GLU A 58 -17.95 -2.75 -7.84
N ASP A 59 -18.42 -1.66 -8.45
CA ASP A 59 -19.66 -1.66 -9.24
C ASP A 59 -19.57 -2.63 -10.43
N GLU A 60 -18.46 -2.62 -11.16
CA GLU A 60 -18.21 -3.54 -12.27
C GLU A 60 -18.26 -5.01 -11.83
N ILE A 61 -17.63 -5.36 -10.70
CA ILE A 61 -17.62 -6.74 -10.19
C ILE A 61 -19.03 -7.15 -9.75
N ARG A 62 -19.76 -6.28 -9.04
CA ARG A 62 -21.17 -6.51 -8.69
C ARG A 62 -21.99 -6.81 -9.94
N ASP A 63 -21.87 -5.96 -10.97
CA ASP A 63 -22.67 -6.08 -12.19
C ASP A 63 -22.31 -7.34 -12.97
N LYS A 64 -21.04 -7.77 -12.95
CA LYS A 64 -20.61 -9.06 -13.53
C LYS A 64 -21.27 -10.24 -12.83
N PHE A 65 -21.34 -10.27 -11.50
CA PHE A 65 -22.06 -11.32 -10.76
C PHE A 65 -23.56 -11.32 -11.08
N ASN A 66 -24.20 -10.15 -11.14
CA ASN A 66 -25.60 -10.05 -11.54
C ASN A 66 -25.85 -10.52 -12.99
N ASN A 67 -24.83 -10.47 -13.85
CA ASN A 67 -24.87 -10.94 -15.23
C ASN A 67 -24.16 -12.29 -15.47
N TRP A 68 -23.97 -13.12 -14.43
CA TRP A 68 -23.15 -14.34 -14.50
C TRP A 68 -23.53 -15.32 -15.62
N LYS A 69 -24.78 -15.33 -16.08
CA LYS A 69 -25.23 -16.20 -17.18
C LYS A 69 -24.47 -15.91 -18.48
N THR A 70 -24.17 -14.64 -18.75
CA THR A 70 -23.47 -14.20 -19.97
C THR A 70 -22.02 -13.82 -19.69
N ASP A 71 -21.69 -13.39 -18.48
CA ASP A 71 -20.32 -13.00 -18.11
C ASP A 71 -19.42 -14.21 -17.80
N SER A 72 -18.37 -14.40 -18.60
CA SER A 72 -17.43 -15.51 -18.44
C SER A 72 -16.56 -15.42 -17.19
N GLU A 73 -16.22 -14.21 -16.74
CA GLU A 73 -15.36 -14.02 -15.56
C GLU A 73 -16.14 -14.35 -14.29
N ALA A 74 -17.39 -13.91 -14.19
CA ALA A 74 -18.28 -14.26 -13.09
C ALA A 74 -18.48 -15.78 -12.95
N ARG A 75 -18.61 -16.51 -14.06
CA ARG A 75 -18.67 -17.99 -14.05
C ARG A 75 -17.39 -18.62 -13.50
N ILE A 76 -16.23 -18.08 -13.87
CA ILE A 76 -14.93 -18.55 -13.33
C ILE A 76 -14.86 -18.28 -11.82
N TRP A 77 -15.31 -17.11 -11.37
CA TRP A 77 -15.32 -16.75 -9.95
C TRP A 77 -16.25 -17.65 -9.13
N LEU A 78 -17.48 -17.90 -9.59
CA LEU A 78 -18.41 -18.83 -8.94
C LEU A 78 -17.80 -20.24 -8.84
N GLY A 79 -17.15 -20.72 -9.90
CA GLY A 79 -16.42 -21.99 -9.87
C GLY A 79 -15.28 -22.00 -8.86
N ALA A 80 -14.49 -20.92 -8.78
CA ALA A 80 -13.42 -20.76 -7.79
C ALA A 80 -13.97 -20.69 -6.34
N MET A 81 -15.21 -20.22 -6.17
CA MET A 81 -15.95 -20.22 -4.89
C MET A 81 -16.58 -21.59 -4.54
N GLY A 82 -16.35 -22.60 -5.38
CA GLY A 82 -16.82 -23.97 -5.17
C GLY A 82 -18.25 -24.23 -5.65
N PHE A 83 -18.89 -23.29 -6.36
CA PHE A 83 -20.20 -23.52 -6.94
C PHE A 83 -20.11 -24.33 -8.23
N LYS A 84 -20.89 -25.41 -8.31
CA LYS A 84 -21.11 -26.12 -9.58
C LYS A 84 -22.08 -25.31 -10.43
N LEU A 85 -21.60 -24.75 -11.54
CA LEU A 85 -22.40 -23.86 -12.40
C LEU A 85 -23.71 -24.49 -12.91
N THR A 86 -23.74 -25.82 -13.08
CA THR A 86 -24.93 -26.57 -13.49
C THR A 86 -26.02 -26.62 -12.43
N GLU A 87 -25.69 -26.29 -11.18
CA GLU A 87 -26.61 -26.29 -10.03
C GLU A 87 -27.02 -24.87 -9.62
N VAL A 88 -26.41 -23.82 -10.19
CA VAL A 88 -26.72 -22.41 -9.91
C VAL A 88 -27.98 -22.00 -10.66
N GLU A 89 -28.99 -21.53 -9.92
CA GLU A 89 -30.28 -21.09 -10.45
C GLU A 89 -30.35 -19.56 -10.55
N ALA A 90 -29.86 -18.87 -9.51
CA ALA A 90 -29.81 -17.42 -9.42
C ALA A 90 -28.56 -16.93 -8.68
N VAL A 91 -28.12 -15.71 -9.03
CA VAL A 91 -27.07 -14.98 -8.31
C VAL A 91 -27.55 -13.55 -8.18
N ALA A 92 -27.50 -13.01 -6.97
CA ALA A 92 -27.76 -11.61 -6.68
C ALA A 92 -26.55 -11.01 -5.97
N ALA A 93 -26.05 -9.88 -6.46
CA ALA A 93 -24.90 -9.17 -5.91
C ALA A 93 -25.26 -7.73 -5.51
N THR A 94 -24.87 -7.34 -4.31
CA THR A 94 -25.11 -6.01 -3.72
C THR A 94 -23.83 -5.42 -3.13
N LYS A 95 -23.84 -4.11 -2.88
CA LYS A 95 -22.78 -3.43 -2.14
C LYS A 95 -23.30 -3.12 -0.74
N PRO A 96 -22.79 -3.77 0.32
CA PRO A 96 -23.18 -3.42 1.68
C PRO A 96 -22.63 -2.02 2.03
N HIS A 97 -23.25 -1.35 3.00
CA HIS A 97 -22.77 -0.07 3.52
C HIS A 97 -22.17 -0.26 4.91
N GLY A 98 -20.91 0.15 5.09
CA GLY A 98 -20.24 0.15 6.41
C GLY A 98 -19.55 -1.17 6.79
N GLU A 99 -19.59 -2.19 5.92
CA GLU A 99 -19.01 -3.51 6.16
C GLU A 99 -17.62 -3.69 5.53
N LYS A 100 -16.88 -4.74 5.93
CA LYS A 100 -15.57 -5.09 5.34
C LYS A 100 -15.66 -5.72 3.95
N ALA A 101 -16.81 -6.31 3.60
CA ALA A 101 -17.07 -6.79 2.26
C ALA A 101 -17.40 -5.60 1.34
N ASP A 102 -16.75 -5.54 0.18
CA ASP A 102 -16.98 -4.50 -0.82
C ASP A 102 -18.16 -4.90 -1.74
N VAL A 103 -18.38 -6.21 -1.92
CA VAL A 103 -19.54 -6.83 -2.58
C VAL A 103 -20.00 -8.04 -1.77
N GLU A 104 -21.30 -8.21 -1.60
CA GLU A 104 -21.91 -9.45 -1.11
C GLU A 104 -22.66 -10.13 -2.25
N ILE A 105 -22.54 -11.46 -2.36
CA ILE A 105 -23.32 -12.26 -3.29
C ILE A 105 -24.20 -13.26 -2.55
N VAL A 106 -25.41 -13.47 -3.06
CA VAL A 106 -26.30 -14.57 -2.68
C VAL A 106 -26.41 -15.48 -3.90
N VAL A 107 -26.00 -16.74 -3.73
CA VAL A 107 -26.07 -17.76 -4.78
C VAL A 107 -27.13 -18.78 -4.39
N THR A 108 -28.18 -18.86 -5.20
CA THR A 108 -29.26 -19.84 -5.04
C THR A 108 -28.95 -21.06 -5.91
N THR A 109 -28.93 -22.23 -5.28
CA THR A 109 -28.75 -23.52 -5.92
C THR A 109 -29.92 -24.43 -5.61
N LYS A 110 -30.02 -25.56 -6.33
CA LYS A 110 -31.01 -26.62 -6.03
C LYS A 110 -30.99 -27.11 -4.57
N THR A 111 -29.84 -26.99 -3.90
CA THR A 111 -29.64 -27.46 -2.52
C THR A 111 -29.83 -26.37 -1.46
N GLY A 112 -30.08 -25.11 -1.88
CA GLY A 112 -30.26 -23.98 -0.99
C GLY A 112 -29.45 -22.76 -1.38
N GLU A 113 -29.45 -21.76 -0.49
CA GLU A 113 -28.80 -20.46 -0.70
C GLU A 113 -27.53 -20.33 0.15
N ARG A 114 -26.49 -19.71 -0.44
CA ARG A 114 -25.27 -19.31 0.26
C ARG A 114 -25.03 -17.82 0.06
N LYS A 115 -24.75 -17.12 1.16
CA LYS A 115 -24.32 -15.72 1.15
C LYS A 115 -22.81 -15.64 1.37
N GLU A 116 -22.12 -14.89 0.53
CA GLU A 116 -20.66 -14.77 0.54
C GLU A 116 -20.24 -13.29 0.43
N GLY A 117 -19.35 -12.85 1.32
CA GLY A 117 -18.74 -11.51 1.26
C GLY A 117 -17.41 -11.51 0.53
N ILE A 118 -17.17 -10.52 -0.32
CA ILE A 118 -15.96 -10.37 -1.13
C ILE A 118 -15.33 -9.01 -0.82
N SER A 119 -14.10 -8.99 -0.31
CA SER A 119 -13.28 -7.78 -0.28
C SER A 119 -12.50 -7.64 -1.59
N ILE A 120 -12.57 -6.45 -2.19
CA ILE A 120 -12.03 -6.13 -3.50
C ILE A 120 -10.86 -5.17 -3.33
N LYS A 121 -9.72 -5.52 -3.93
CA LYS A 121 -8.54 -4.65 -4.01
C LYS A 121 -8.20 -4.36 -5.46
N LEU A 122 -8.42 -3.12 -5.90
CA LEU A 122 -7.94 -2.62 -7.18
C LEU A 122 -6.45 -2.28 -7.08
N VAL A 123 -5.65 -2.80 -8.01
CA VAL A 123 -4.24 -2.47 -8.20
C VAL A 123 -3.98 -2.06 -9.65
N SER A 124 -3.26 -0.95 -9.85
CA SER A 124 -2.86 -0.44 -11.17
C SER A 124 -1.41 -0.81 -11.53
N SER A 125 -0.71 -1.51 -10.64
CA SER A 125 0.67 -1.96 -10.82
C SER A 125 0.91 -3.25 -10.03
N PRO A 126 1.77 -4.18 -10.51
CA PRO A 126 2.20 -5.35 -9.74
C PRO A 126 2.90 -5.02 -8.42
N ASN A 127 3.39 -3.78 -8.25
CA ASN A 127 4.06 -3.32 -7.04
C ASN A 127 3.20 -2.36 -6.22
N GLY A 128 1.89 -2.30 -6.49
CA GLY A 128 0.94 -1.42 -5.80
C GLY A 128 0.69 -1.86 -4.36
N PHE A 129 0.51 -0.89 -3.46
CA PHE A 129 0.18 -1.15 -2.05
C PHE A 129 -1.21 -0.63 -1.70
N ASN A 130 -2.04 -1.48 -1.10
CA ASN A 130 -3.39 -1.13 -0.66
C ASN A 130 -3.44 -1.13 0.87
N GLN A 131 -4.21 -0.19 1.41
CA GLN A 131 -4.52 -0.17 2.84
C GLN A 131 -5.46 -1.33 3.19
N ILE A 132 -5.19 -2.02 4.29
CA ILE A 132 -6.09 -3.01 4.88
C ILE A 132 -6.70 -2.53 6.19
N ASP A 133 -5.98 -1.73 6.98
CA ASP A 133 -6.52 -1.07 8.17
C ASP A 133 -5.73 0.21 8.48
N LYS A 134 -6.36 1.14 9.20
CA LYS A 134 -5.74 2.37 9.69
C LYS A 134 -6.59 3.00 10.79
N ARG A 135 -5.99 3.20 11.97
CA ARG A 135 -6.65 3.84 13.12
C ARG A 135 -5.63 4.67 13.92
N TRP A 136 -6.14 5.47 14.85
CA TRP A 136 -5.33 6.10 15.89
C TRP A 136 -4.67 5.05 16.77
N LEU A 137 -3.43 5.30 17.22
CA LEU A 137 -2.67 4.31 17.99
C LEU A 137 -3.42 3.88 19.26
N ALA A 138 -4.06 4.83 19.96
CA ALA A 138 -4.85 4.57 21.16
C ALA A 138 -5.90 3.46 20.97
N HIS A 139 -6.45 3.31 19.77
CA HIS A 139 -7.41 2.24 19.47
C HIS A 139 -6.73 0.86 19.50
N TYR A 140 -5.57 0.72 18.85
CA TYR A 140 -4.80 -0.52 18.88
C TYR A 140 -4.23 -0.81 20.26
N VAL A 141 -3.82 0.22 21.01
CA VAL A 141 -3.36 0.07 22.40
C VAL A 141 -4.42 -0.61 23.25
N LYS A 142 -5.66 -0.13 23.18
CA LYS A 142 -6.79 -0.74 23.89
C LYS A 142 -7.10 -2.15 23.39
N MET A 143 -7.16 -2.33 22.07
CA MET A 143 -7.59 -3.57 21.42
C MET A 143 -6.59 -4.71 21.62
N TRP A 144 -5.29 -4.44 21.38
CA TRP A 144 -4.22 -5.42 21.46
C TRP A 144 -3.47 -5.42 22.80
N LYS A 145 -3.94 -4.62 23.77
CA LYS A 145 -3.33 -4.46 25.10
C LYS A 145 -1.83 -4.16 24.99
N ILE A 146 -1.50 -3.19 24.13
CA ILE A 146 -0.09 -2.82 23.85
C ILE A 146 0.55 -2.32 25.16
N PRO A 147 1.70 -2.88 25.58
CA PRO A 147 2.45 -2.41 26.74
C PRO A 147 2.88 -0.94 26.62
N ALA A 148 3.01 -0.24 27.74
CA ALA A 148 3.26 1.20 27.76
C ALA A 148 4.58 1.62 27.09
N ASP A 149 5.63 0.79 27.19
CA ASP A 149 6.92 1.00 26.54
C ASP A 149 6.80 0.86 25.01
N VAL A 150 6.06 -0.14 24.53
CA VAL A 150 5.76 -0.32 23.10
C VAL A 150 4.86 0.81 22.58
N GLU A 151 3.85 1.23 23.35
CA GLU A 151 3.01 2.38 23.02
C GLU A 151 3.84 3.66 22.86
N ALA A 152 4.75 3.94 23.81
CA ALA A 152 5.62 5.11 23.75
C ALA A 152 6.50 5.10 22.49
N ALA A 153 7.08 3.93 22.15
CA ALA A 153 7.84 3.75 20.93
C ALA A 153 6.99 4.00 19.67
N LEU A 154 5.76 3.47 19.64
CA LEU A 154 4.86 3.64 18.51
C LEU A 154 4.37 5.08 18.37
N LYS A 155 4.17 5.83 19.46
CA LYS A 155 3.83 7.26 19.41
C LYS A 155 4.92 8.09 18.73
N LEU A 156 6.20 7.82 19.05
CA LEU A 156 7.34 8.42 18.35
C LEU A 156 7.36 8.00 16.88
N PHE A 157 7.06 6.73 16.58
CA PHE A 157 7.07 6.18 15.23
C PHE A 157 6.03 6.82 14.30
N VAL A 158 4.82 7.04 14.81
CA VAL A 158 3.72 7.63 14.03
C VAL A 158 3.67 9.15 14.11
N GLY A 159 4.42 9.77 15.03
CA GLY A 159 4.48 11.22 15.22
C GLY A 159 3.31 11.76 16.06
N GLU A 160 2.69 10.93 16.89
CA GLU A 160 1.79 11.39 17.96
C GLU A 160 2.57 12.06 19.10
N THR A 161 3.84 11.67 19.29
CA THR A 161 4.81 12.35 20.16
C THR A 161 5.98 12.88 19.30
N PRO A 162 6.47 14.12 19.54
CA PRO A 162 7.60 14.67 18.81
C PRO A 162 8.90 13.84 18.96
N PRO A 163 9.82 13.89 17.99
CA PRO A 163 11.12 13.21 18.10
C PRO A 163 11.91 13.65 19.34
N THR A 164 12.59 12.70 19.98
CA THR A 164 13.45 12.97 21.14
C THR A 164 14.87 13.39 20.76
N LYS A 165 15.25 13.22 19.50
CA LYS A 165 16.55 13.60 18.93
C LYS A 165 16.42 13.91 17.43
N ALA A 166 17.41 14.60 16.89
CA ALA A 166 17.48 14.85 15.46
C ALA A 166 17.54 13.53 14.67
N GLY A 167 16.78 13.44 13.59
CA GLY A 167 16.67 12.26 12.74
C GLY A 167 16.23 12.64 11.33
N ARG A 168 15.81 11.65 10.52
CA ARG A 168 15.39 11.90 9.12
C ARG A 168 14.10 12.71 8.99
N SER A 169 13.32 12.84 10.05
CA SER A 169 12.06 13.59 10.07
C SER A 169 11.97 14.44 11.32
N ALA A 170 11.48 15.68 11.17
CA ALA A 170 11.17 16.55 12.29
C ALA A 170 9.84 16.16 13.00
N ASP A 171 9.00 15.35 12.35
CA ASP A 171 7.65 15.05 12.84
C ASP A 171 7.54 13.70 13.56
N ARG A 172 8.52 12.81 13.39
CA ARG A 172 8.51 11.44 13.91
C ARG A 172 9.91 10.85 13.99
N MET A 173 10.02 9.72 14.67
CA MET A 173 11.19 8.84 14.56
C MET A 173 10.87 7.63 13.71
N PHE A 174 11.84 7.07 13.03
CA PHE A 174 11.73 5.75 12.43
C PHE A 174 12.16 4.70 13.46
N LEU A 175 11.72 3.44 13.32
CA LEU A 175 12.03 2.41 14.32
C LEU A 175 13.55 2.18 14.45
N ASN A 176 14.30 2.24 13.35
CA ASN A 176 15.75 2.09 13.36
C ASN A 176 16.50 3.32 13.89
N GLU A 177 15.79 4.37 14.32
CA GLU A 177 16.36 5.52 15.03
C GLU A 177 16.17 5.41 16.54
N LEU A 178 15.34 4.47 17.02
CA LEU A 178 15.16 4.17 18.45
C LEU A 178 16.36 3.37 18.98
N ASP A 179 16.53 3.27 20.29
CA ASP A 179 17.56 2.41 20.88
C ASP A 179 17.24 0.92 20.68
N ALA A 180 18.26 0.06 20.83
CA ALA A 180 18.13 -1.37 20.54
C ALA A 180 17.13 -2.09 21.46
N ALA A 181 16.99 -1.67 22.72
CA ALA A 181 16.04 -2.29 23.64
C ALA A 181 14.60 -1.95 23.23
N THR A 182 14.33 -0.69 22.89
CA THR A 182 13.03 -0.24 22.38
C THR A 182 12.68 -0.92 21.05
N GLN A 183 13.62 -1.02 20.11
CA GLN A 183 13.41 -1.74 18.86
C GLN A 183 13.02 -3.21 19.11
N LYS A 184 13.74 -3.87 20.02
CA LYS A 184 13.48 -5.26 20.40
C LYS A 184 12.11 -5.42 21.03
N ALA A 185 11.71 -4.55 21.96
CA ALA A 185 10.40 -4.60 22.61
C ALA A 185 9.25 -4.52 21.58
N VAL A 186 9.35 -3.62 20.59
CA VAL A 186 8.37 -3.52 19.50
C VAL A 186 8.31 -4.81 18.69
N ILE A 187 9.46 -5.34 18.25
CA ILE A 187 9.52 -6.56 17.45
C ILE A 187 8.97 -7.76 18.23
N ASP A 188 9.38 -7.92 19.49
CA ASP A 188 8.93 -9.01 20.37
C ASP A 188 7.40 -8.96 20.56
N PHE A 189 6.83 -7.78 20.82
CA PHE A 189 5.39 -7.61 20.96
C PHE A 189 4.63 -8.05 19.72
N PHE A 190 5.00 -7.55 18.53
CA PHE A 190 4.33 -7.92 17.28
C PHE A 190 4.57 -9.39 16.91
N THR A 191 5.72 -9.96 17.28
CA THR A 191 6.01 -11.39 17.07
C THR A 191 5.13 -12.27 17.94
N ALA A 192 5.03 -11.97 19.24
CA ALA A 192 4.25 -12.72 20.21
C ALA A 192 2.73 -12.66 19.93
N ASN A 193 2.26 -11.57 19.33
CA ASN A 193 0.84 -11.31 19.08
C ASN A 193 0.45 -11.42 17.59
N LYS A 194 1.34 -11.98 16.75
CA LYS A 194 1.23 -11.93 15.30
C LYS A 194 -0.11 -12.46 14.76
N ASP A 195 -0.51 -13.64 15.20
CA ASP A 195 -1.70 -14.32 14.65
C ASP A 195 -2.99 -13.56 14.99
N MET A 196 -3.11 -13.11 16.25
CA MET A 196 -4.22 -12.24 16.69
C MET A 196 -4.27 -10.94 15.88
N ILE A 197 -3.13 -10.24 15.75
CA ILE A 197 -3.06 -8.98 15.00
C ILE A 197 -3.45 -9.19 13.53
N VAL A 198 -2.94 -10.23 12.87
CA VAL A 198 -3.29 -10.54 11.48
C VAL A 198 -4.78 -10.85 11.36
N SER A 199 -5.33 -11.65 12.26
CA SER A 199 -6.77 -11.97 12.28
C SER A 199 -7.62 -10.70 12.34
N ASP A 200 -7.33 -9.78 13.26
CA ASP A 200 -8.07 -8.52 13.39
C ASP A 200 -7.99 -7.65 12.12
N LEU A 201 -6.80 -7.58 11.51
CA LEU A 201 -6.57 -6.79 10.30
C LEU A 201 -7.41 -7.29 9.13
N PHE A 202 -7.54 -8.61 8.95
CA PHE A 202 -8.28 -9.21 7.84
C PHE A 202 -9.75 -9.45 8.16
N SER A 203 -10.06 -10.20 9.19
CA SER A 203 -11.40 -10.74 9.44
C SER A 203 -12.42 -9.68 9.85
N GLY A 204 -12.02 -8.65 10.60
CA GLY A 204 -13.01 -7.75 11.21
C GLY A 204 -13.92 -8.51 12.19
N ASP A 205 -14.71 -7.78 12.98
CA ASP A 205 -15.56 -8.41 13.97
C ASP A 205 -16.89 -8.88 13.33
N GLY A 206 -17.27 -10.15 13.52
CA GLY A 206 -18.66 -10.62 13.33
C GLY A 206 -19.03 -11.32 12.02
N ILE A 207 -20.34 -11.39 11.77
CA ILE A 207 -21.05 -12.23 10.77
C ILE A 207 -20.86 -11.69 9.32
N HIS A 208 -20.18 -10.55 9.16
CA HIS A 208 -19.91 -9.88 7.88
C HIS A 208 -18.44 -9.94 7.45
N ALA A 209 -17.65 -10.86 8.03
CA ALA A 209 -16.29 -11.14 7.57
C ALA A 209 -16.32 -11.54 6.08
N ALA A 210 -15.50 -10.87 5.26
CA ALA A 210 -15.40 -11.20 3.85
C ALA A 210 -14.68 -12.54 3.68
N GLY A 211 -15.42 -13.61 3.37
CA GLY A 211 -14.86 -14.96 3.14
C GLY A 211 -13.97 -15.06 1.89
N TRP A 212 -13.91 -13.99 1.08
CA TRP A 212 -13.14 -13.95 -0.15
C TRP A 212 -12.39 -12.62 -0.31
N MET A 213 -11.17 -12.71 -0.85
CA MET A 213 -10.40 -11.57 -1.33
C MET A 213 -10.25 -11.66 -2.85
N MET A 214 -10.78 -10.66 -3.55
CA MET A 214 -10.60 -10.45 -4.98
C MET A 214 -9.58 -9.35 -5.24
N VAL A 215 -8.60 -9.61 -6.10
CA VAL A 215 -7.66 -8.59 -6.57
C VAL A 215 -7.86 -8.35 -8.05
N ALA A 216 -8.06 -7.08 -8.41
CA ALA A 216 -8.22 -6.59 -9.77
C ALA A 216 -6.93 -5.90 -10.20
N LEU A 217 -6.15 -6.51 -11.09
CA LEU A 217 -4.97 -5.89 -11.69
C LEU A 217 -5.33 -5.27 -13.03
N LYS A 218 -5.48 -3.94 -13.03
CA LYS A 218 -5.80 -3.11 -14.19
C LYS A 218 -4.61 -2.22 -14.56
N SER A 219 -3.48 -2.87 -14.87
CA SER A 219 -2.22 -2.23 -15.29
C SER A 219 -1.98 -2.26 -16.80
N SER A 220 -2.87 -2.91 -17.56
CA SER A 220 -2.77 -3.07 -19.01
C SER A 220 -4.18 -3.10 -19.63
N GLU A 221 -4.26 -3.13 -20.96
CA GLU A 221 -5.54 -3.26 -21.69
C GLU A 221 -6.34 -4.51 -21.30
N LYS A 222 -5.67 -5.56 -20.77
CA LYS A 222 -6.31 -6.78 -20.30
C LYS A 222 -6.27 -6.83 -18.76
N PRO A 223 -7.39 -6.55 -18.08
CA PRO A 223 -7.51 -6.78 -16.64
C PRO A 223 -7.21 -8.24 -16.28
N ARG A 224 -6.59 -8.44 -15.13
CA ARG A 224 -6.42 -9.76 -14.51
C ARG A 224 -7.12 -9.78 -13.17
N TRP A 225 -7.66 -10.93 -12.82
CA TRP A 225 -8.36 -11.14 -11.56
C TRP A 225 -7.80 -12.36 -10.84
N VAL A 226 -7.66 -12.27 -9.52
CA VAL A 226 -7.45 -13.45 -8.68
C VAL A 226 -8.43 -13.40 -7.52
N LEU A 227 -9.09 -14.52 -7.29
CA LEU A 227 -10.01 -14.73 -6.17
C LEU A 227 -9.40 -15.81 -5.27
N ARG A 228 -9.30 -15.51 -3.98
CA ARG A 228 -8.82 -16.43 -2.95
C ARG A 228 -9.74 -16.36 -1.75
N ASN A 229 -9.90 -17.49 -1.07
CA ASN A 229 -10.53 -17.49 0.24
C ASN A 229 -9.68 -16.64 1.21
N ASP A 230 -10.35 -15.97 2.15
CA ASP A 230 -9.75 -15.06 3.11
C ASP A 230 -8.71 -15.73 4.03
N GLU A 231 -8.95 -16.97 4.46
CA GLU A 231 -8.01 -17.77 5.25
C GLU A 231 -6.69 -17.95 4.49
N TYR A 232 -6.77 -18.27 3.19
CA TYR A 232 -5.58 -18.36 2.33
C TYR A 232 -4.86 -17.03 2.25
N ALA A 233 -5.59 -15.93 2.02
CA ALA A 233 -5.00 -14.59 1.92
C ALA A 233 -4.31 -14.20 3.24
N MET A 234 -4.96 -14.43 4.39
CA MET A 234 -4.39 -14.21 5.71
C MET A 234 -3.08 -14.97 5.91
N LYS A 235 -3.09 -16.28 5.66
CA LYS A 235 -1.89 -17.14 5.78
C LYS A 235 -0.78 -16.69 4.83
N PHE A 236 -1.14 -16.32 3.60
CA PHE A 236 -0.19 -15.84 2.61
C PHE A 236 0.45 -14.53 3.06
N PHE A 237 -0.33 -13.53 3.50
CA PHE A 237 0.23 -12.24 3.90
C PHE A 237 0.93 -12.27 5.25
N SER A 238 0.54 -13.16 6.16
CA SER A 238 1.21 -13.32 7.45
C SER A 238 2.51 -14.11 7.36
N SER A 239 2.73 -14.92 6.33
CA SER A 239 3.94 -15.72 6.20
C SER A 239 5.22 -14.86 6.14
N GLY A 240 6.23 -15.25 6.91
CA GLY A 240 7.50 -14.53 7.09
C GLY A 240 7.67 -13.98 8.52
N PRO A 241 8.85 -13.48 8.89
CA PRO A 241 9.12 -12.96 10.23
C PRO A 241 8.44 -11.61 10.47
N VAL A 242 8.38 -11.20 11.73
CA VAL A 242 8.19 -9.80 12.10
C VAL A 242 9.56 -9.16 12.13
N GLU A 243 9.77 -8.12 11.31
CA GLU A 243 11.09 -7.52 11.15
C GLU A 243 11.02 -6.04 10.81
N MET A 244 12.10 -5.33 11.10
CA MET A 244 12.25 -3.96 10.70
C MET A 244 12.85 -3.86 9.29
N THR A 245 12.30 -2.97 8.48
CA THR A 245 12.83 -2.66 7.15
C THR A 245 14.06 -1.74 7.26
N ARG A 246 14.91 -1.74 6.22
CA ARG A 246 16.05 -0.80 6.12
C ARG A 246 15.64 0.67 6.26
N ASN A 247 14.43 1.01 5.81
CA ASN A 247 13.89 2.37 5.89
C ASN A 247 13.30 2.70 7.27
N GLY A 248 13.24 1.75 8.19
CA GLY A 248 12.78 1.95 9.57
C GLY A 248 11.27 1.87 9.77
N ASN A 249 10.54 1.27 8.83
CA ASN A 249 9.17 0.76 9.04
C ASN A 249 9.23 -0.68 9.57
N LEU A 250 8.11 -1.20 10.07
CA LEU A 250 7.95 -2.60 10.50
C LEU A 250 7.26 -3.42 9.41
N LYS A 251 7.60 -4.71 9.33
CA LYS A 251 6.87 -5.73 8.57
C LYS A 251 6.38 -6.84 9.48
N ILE A 252 5.18 -7.32 9.21
CA ILE A 252 4.60 -8.54 9.79
C ILE A 252 4.40 -9.50 8.62
N GLY A 253 5.36 -10.39 8.39
CA GLY A 253 5.41 -11.17 7.15
C GLY A 253 5.46 -10.26 5.93
N ARG A 254 4.42 -10.32 5.09
CA ARG A 254 4.25 -9.49 3.88
C ARG A 254 3.42 -8.22 4.11
N ILE A 255 2.98 -7.97 5.34
CA ILE A 255 2.21 -6.77 5.73
C ILE A 255 3.18 -5.67 6.15
N THR A 256 3.05 -4.48 5.58
CA THR A 256 3.81 -3.29 5.97
C THR A 256 3.06 -2.50 7.03
N VAL A 257 3.75 -2.14 8.10
CA VAL A 257 3.27 -1.28 9.18
C VAL A 257 4.01 0.06 9.10
N GLN A 258 3.26 1.15 8.97
CA GLN A 258 3.83 2.48 8.77
C GLN A 258 2.97 3.58 9.38
N ARG A 259 3.58 4.75 9.66
CA ARG A 259 2.84 6.00 9.77
C ARG A 259 2.02 6.20 8.49
N LYS A 260 0.75 6.59 8.61
CA LYS A 260 -0.11 6.91 7.48
C LYS A 260 0.55 7.93 6.54
N GLY A 261 1.01 9.04 7.09
CA GLY A 261 1.60 10.14 6.34
C GLY A 261 0.62 10.79 5.35
N GLY A 262 1.08 11.84 4.67
CA GLY A 262 0.27 12.55 3.68
C GLY A 262 -0.91 13.31 4.30
N ASP A 263 -2.11 13.18 3.72
CA ASP A 263 -3.35 13.87 4.13
C ASP A 263 -3.30 15.40 4.18
N GLY A 264 -2.36 16.00 3.45
CA GLY A 264 -2.22 17.46 3.37
C GLY A 264 -1.76 18.11 4.68
N GLY A 265 -1.07 17.36 5.55
CA GLY A 265 -0.59 17.84 6.85
C GLY A 265 -1.62 17.74 7.98
N ARG A 266 -2.79 17.16 7.73
CA ARG A 266 -3.78 16.90 8.78
C ARG A 266 -3.26 15.89 9.80
N ASP A 267 -3.78 15.98 11.03
CA ASP A 267 -3.41 15.08 12.12
C ASP A 267 -3.66 13.59 11.80
N SER A 268 -4.60 13.26 10.91
CA SER A 268 -4.81 11.89 10.44
C SER A 268 -3.58 11.26 9.78
N ALA A 269 -2.58 12.06 9.37
CA ALA A 269 -1.28 11.57 8.92
C ALA A 269 -0.51 10.82 10.02
N LYS A 270 -0.83 11.03 11.29
CA LYS A 270 -0.22 10.38 12.46
C LYS A 270 -0.85 9.04 12.83
N MET A 271 -1.87 8.58 12.10
CA MET A 271 -2.43 7.25 12.34
C MET A 271 -1.42 6.13 12.00
N LEU A 272 -1.53 5.00 12.71
CA LEU A 272 -0.85 3.76 12.33
C LEU A 272 -1.61 3.11 11.17
N GLN A 273 -0.90 2.68 10.13
CA GLN A 273 -1.48 2.15 8.90
C GLN A 273 -0.84 0.81 8.53
N PHE A 274 -1.69 -0.12 8.09
CA PHE A 274 -1.32 -1.43 7.60
C PHE A 274 -1.58 -1.52 6.10
N LYS A 275 -0.58 -1.98 5.34
CA LYS A 275 -0.68 -2.17 3.89
C LYS A 275 -0.17 -3.53 3.45
N ILE A 276 -0.75 -4.04 2.39
CA ILE A 276 -0.25 -5.20 1.64
C ILE A 276 0.01 -4.79 0.20
N ASN A 277 0.76 -5.62 -0.53
CA ASN A 277 0.71 -5.62 -1.99
C ASN A 277 -0.24 -6.75 -2.44
N PRO A 278 -1.51 -6.44 -2.81
CA PRO A 278 -2.49 -7.46 -3.20
C PRO A 278 -2.07 -8.24 -4.45
N ALA A 279 -1.28 -7.65 -5.34
CA ALA A 279 -0.87 -8.29 -6.59
C ALA A 279 0.00 -9.54 -6.36
N LEU A 280 0.60 -9.70 -5.18
CA LEU A 280 1.32 -10.92 -4.81
C LEU A 280 0.43 -12.17 -4.80
N LEU A 281 -0.90 -12.02 -4.66
CA LEU A 281 -1.82 -13.17 -4.75
C LEU A 281 -1.87 -13.81 -6.14
N PHE A 282 -1.41 -13.13 -7.20
CA PHE A 282 -1.24 -13.74 -8.51
C PHE A 282 -0.07 -14.72 -8.58
N GLU A 283 0.87 -14.66 -7.63
CA GLU A 283 2.04 -15.55 -7.55
C GLU A 283 1.78 -16.76 -6.65
N GLY A 284 0.77 -16.68 -5.77
CA GLY A 284 0.34 -17.76 -4.89
C GLY A 284 -0.27 -18.91 -5.70
N LYS A 285 0.48 -20.02 -5.81
CA LYS A 285 -0.05 -21.30 -6.26
C LYS A 285 -0.91 -21.94 -5.16
#